data_AF-A0A964J0Y7-F1
#
_entry.id   AF-A0A964J0Y7-F1
#
_cell.length_a   1.000
_cell.length_b   1.000
_cell.length_c   1.000
_cell.angle_alpha   90.00
_cell.angle_beta   90.00
_cell.angle_gamma   90.00
#
_symmetry.space_group_name_H-M   'P 1'
#
loop_
_entity.id
_entity.type
_entity.pdbx_description
1 polymer ?
#
loop_
_entity_poly.entity_id
_entity_poly.type
_entity_poly.pdbx_seq_one_letter_code
_entity_poly.pdbx_strand_id
1 'polypeptide(L)' 'MARRVVSKVEWYPRELYPRVGFIVTNLSHWSERVVVFYNKCETCEQWIKEGKNAIKLEGFVAGL' A
#
# COMPACT_ATOMS: atom_id res chain seq x y z
N MET A 1 -0.54 12.95 -18.50
CA MET A 1 -0.88 13.05 -17.06
C MET A 1 0.36 13.55 -16.32
N ALA A 2 0.20 14.56 -15.45
CA ALA A 2 1.32 15.12 -14.71
C ALA A 2 1.68 14.22 -13.51
N ARG A 3 2.94 13.78 -13.44
CA ARG A 3 3.46 13.03 -12.31
C ARG A 3 3.65 13.99 -11.13
N ARG A 4 3.04 13.69 -9.98
CA ARG A 4 3.12 14.54 -8.79
C ARG A 4 3.86 13.83 -7.66
N VAL A 5 4.44 14.63 -6.77
CA VAL A 5 5.12 14.16 -5.56
C VAL A 5 4.28 14.57 -4.36
N VAL A 6 3.98 13.62 -3.48
CA VAL A 6 3.31 13.86 -2.20
C VAL A 6 4.33 13.62 -1.09
N SER A 7 4.54 14.61 -0.23
CA SER A 7 5.35 14.46 0.98
C SER A 7 4.51 13.89 2.11
N LYS A 8 5.01 12.83 2.75
CA LYS A 8 4.46 12.24 3.97
C LYS A 8 5.37 12.63 5.12
N VAL A 9 4.83 13.28 6.15
CA VAL A 9 5.57 13.69 7.35
C VAL A 9 5.01 12.92 8.54
N GLU A 10 5.85 12.12 9.20
CA GLU A 10 5.48 11.35 10.39
C GLU A 10 6.23 11.89 11.60
N TRP A 11 5.49 12.19 12.68
CA TRP A 11 6.04 12.68 13.93
C TRP A 11 5.94 11.59 15.00
N TYR A 12 7.07 11.29 15.64
CA TYR A 12 7.13 10.36 16.77
C TYR A 12 7.51 11.12 18.05
N PRO A 13 6.81 10.91 19.18
CA PRO A 13 7.01 11.70 20.41
C PRO A 13 8.40 11.52 21.06
N ARG A 14 9.24 10.62 20.56
CA ARG A 14 10.61 10.36 21.05
C ARG A 14 11.70 10.75 20.04
N GLU A 15 11.32 11.29 18.88
CA GLU A 15 12.26 11.71 17.83
C GLU A 15 12.30 13.24 17.75
N LEU A 16 13.51 13.81 17.70
CA LEU A 16 13.74 15.25 17.62
C LEU A 16 13.37 15.82 16.23
N TYR A 17 13.40 14.97 15.20
CA TYR A 17 13.12 15.32 13.82
C TYR A 17 12.01 14.44 13.25
N PRO A 18 11.09 15.00 12.44
CA PRO A 18 10.07 14.22 11.77
C PRO A 18 10.69 13.35 10.69
N ARG A 19 10.10 12.18 10.45
CA ARG A 19 10.44 11.34 9.30
C ARG A 19 9.68 11.83 8.09
N VAL A 20 10.42 12.24 7.06
CA VAL A 20 9.83 12.71 5.80
C VAL A 20 10.05 11.66 4.72
N GLY A 21 8.96 11.19 4.13
CA GLY A 21 8.95 10.32 2.95
C GLY A 21 8.34 11.02 1.75
N PHE A 22 8.71 10.58 0.54
CA PHE A 22 8.16 11.10 -0.71
C PHE A 22 7.46 9.99 -1.49
N ILE A 23 6.23 10.24 -1.93
CA ILE A 23 5.45 9.34 -2.76
C ILE A 23 5.31 9.96 -4.14
N VAL A 24 5.90 9.32 -5.13
CA VAL A 24 5.74 9.70 -6.54
C VAL A 24 4.51 8.98 -7.08
N THR A 25 3.49 9.73 -7.49
CA THR A 25 2.24 9.12 -7.96
C THR A 25 1.66 9.85 -9.17
N ASN A 26 0.93 9.10 -9.98
CA ASN A 26 0.10 9.63 -11.07
C ASN A 26 -1.40 9.67 -10.68
N LEU A 27 -1.71 9.31 -9.43
CA LEU A 27 -3.07 9.35 -8.89
C LEU A 27 -3.52 10.81 -8.70
N SER A 28 -4.72 11.13 -9.18
CA SER A 28 -5.35 12.45 -9.03
C SER A 28 -6.03 12.65 -7.66
N HIS A 29 -6.08 11.62 -6.82
CA HIS A 29 -6.71 11.68 -5.50
C HIS A 29 -6.02 12.67 -4.55
N TRP A 30 -6.72 13.11 -3.49
CA TRP A 30 -6.18 13.96 -2.43
C TRP A 30 -4.94 13.33 -1.76
N SER A 31 -4.01 14.16 -1.29
CA SER A 31 -2.74 13.73 -0.68
C SER A 31 -2.94 12.72 0.46
N GLU A 32 -3.93 12.95 1.32
CA GLU A 32 -4.24 12.06 2.44
C GLU A 32 -4.66 10.66 1.98
N ARG A 33 -5.51 10.57 0.94
CA ARG A 33 -5.91 9.27 0.36
C ARG A 33 -4.75 8.54 -0.28
N VAL A 34 -3.82 9.27 -0.90
CA VAL A 34 -2.58 8.68 -1.43
C VAL A 34 -1.75 8.09 -0.30
N VAL A 35 -1.56 8.83 0.79
CA VAL A 35 -0.80 8.34 1.96
C VAL A 35 -1.46 7.11 2.59
N VAL A 36 -2.79 7.12 2.78
CA VAL A 36 -3.54 5.97 3.31
C VAL A 36 -3.45 4.75 2.39
N PHE A 37 -3.52 4.97 1.08
CA PHE A 37 -3.41 3.90 0.09
C PHE A 37 -2.04 3.23 0.15
N TYR A 38 -0.96 3.99 0.11
CA TYR A 38 0.39 3.44 0.17
C TYR A 38 0.73 2.84 1.54
N ASN A 39 0.18 3.38 2.65
CA ASN A 39 0.33 2.78 3.98
C ASN A 39 -0.36 1.41 4.11
N LYS A 40 -1.38 1.12 3.29
CA LYS A 40 -2.10 -0.17 3.28
C LYS A 40 -1.63 -1.10 2.16
N CYS A 41 -0.54 -0.75 1.46
CA CYS A 41 -0.03 -1.53 0.34
C CYS A 41 0.32 -2.97 0.76
N GLU A 42 0.91 -3.15 1.93
CA GLU A 42 1.19 -4.49 2.49
C GLU A 42 -0.09 -5.33 2.64
N THR A 43 -1.18 -4.71 3.10
CA THR A 43 -2.48 -5.39 3.21
C THR A 43 -2.99 -5.76 1.81
N CYS A 44 -2.94 -4.85 0.84
CA CYS A 44 -3.33 -5.14 -0.53
C CYS A 44 -2.52 -6.30 -1.15
N GLU A 45 -1.21 -6.34 -0.91
CA GLU A 45 -0.35 -7.45 -1.35
C GLU A 45 -0.71 -8.76 -0.67
N GLN A 46 -1.04 -8.73 0.62
CA GLN A 46 -1.53 -9.88 1.38
C GLN A 46 -2.83 -10.42 0.78
N TRP A 47 -3.82 -9.58 0.51
CA TRP A 47 -5.09 -9.99 -0.12
C TRP A 47 -4.86 -10.64 -1.50
N ILE A 48 -3.91 -10.13 -2.28
CA ILE A 48 -3.54 -10.71 -3.59
C ILE A 48 -2.84 -12.07 -3.41
N LYS A 49 -1.95 -12.21 -2.42
CA LYS A 49 -1.27 -13.48 -2.11
C LYS A 49 -2.25 -14.54 -1.62
N GLU A 50 -3.12 -14.18 -0.69
CA GLU A 50 -4.15 -15.06 -0.14
C GLU A 50 -5.15 -15.49 -1.21
N GLY A 51 -5.61 -14.57 -2.07
CA GLY A 51 -6.47 -14.88 -3.20
C GLY A 51 -5.84 -15.89 -4.17
N LYS A 52 -4.53 -15.74 -4.48
CA LYS A 52 -3.80 -16.72 -5.31
C LYS A 52 -3.70 -18.10 -4.64
N ASN A 53 -3.47 -18.14 -3.33
CA ASN A 53 -3.41 -19.40 -2.58
C ASN A 53 -4.79 -20.07 -2.48
N ALA A 54 -5.87 -19.31 -2.30
CA ALA A 54 -7.23 -19.83 -2.25
C ALA A 54 -7.62 -20.51 -3.57
N ILE A 55 -7.33 -19.88 -4.71
CA ILE A 55 -7.58 -20.48 -6.04
C ILE A 55 -6.75 -21.76 -6.25
N LYS A 56 -5.52 -21.80 -5.73
CA LYS A 56 -4.65 -22.98 -5.82
C LYS A 56 -5.15 -24.15 -4.97
N LEU A 57 -5.78 -23.86 -3.82
CA LEU A 57 -6.34 -24.86 -2.92
C LEU A 57 -7.60 -25.51 -3.52
N GLU A 58 -8.49 -24.72 -4.13
CA GLU A 58 -9.68 -25.22 -4.84
C GLU A 58 -9.30 -26.16 -6.01
N GLY A 59 -8.22 -25.85 -6.73
CA GLY A 59 -7.71 -26.70 -7.81
C GLY A 59 -7.06 -28.02 -7.34
N PHE A 60 -6.69 -28.14 -6.06
CA PHE A 60 -6.14 -29.37 -5.49
C PHE A 60 -7.25 -30.32 -5.00
N VAL A 61 -8.39 -29.79 -4.55
CA VAL A 61 -9.55 -30.60 -4.11
C VAL A 61 -10.29 -31.23 -5.30
N ALA A 62 -10.21 -30.64 -6.50
CA ALA A 62 -10.82 -31.18 -7.72
C ALA A 62 -10.09 -32.43 -8.31
N GLY A 63 -9.01 -32.90 -7.68
CA GLY A 63 -8.19 -34.02 -8.14
C GLY A 63 -8.14 -35.24 -7.20
N LEU A 64 -9.00 -35.29 -6.17
CA LEU A 64 -9.14 -36.43 -5.25
C LEU A 64 -10.54 -37.05 -5.35
#